data_AF-A0A6J4U1J6-F1
#
_entry.id   AF-A0A6J4U1J6-F1
#
_cell.length_a   1.000
_cell.length_b   1.000
_cell.length_c   1.000
_cell.angle_alpha   90.00
_cell.angle_beta   90.00
_cell.angle_gamma   90.00
#
_symmetry.space_group_name_H-M   'P 1'
#
loop_
_entity.id
_entity.type
_entity.pdbx_description
1 polymer ?
#
loop_
_entity_poly.entity_id
_entity_poly.type
_entity_poly.pdbx_seq_one_letter_code
_entity_poly.pdbx_strand_id
1 'polypeptide(L)'
;MSKTSRDQVVAGAQLPDRPWEGLPAGTAEVLRREASDLAPRITEAIRDGVAAYARPLTGAFGEQFLTGVQSALDQFAGLVEQPHGDALPSRELYRALGAAEARAGRSLEALLAAYRIGARVAWRHVARVAREAGLEADTLALLAESIFAYIDELSAQ
;
A
#
# COMPACT_ATOMS: atom_id res chain seq x y z
N MET A 1 -16.74 39.56 -23.43
CA MET A 1 -17.70 39.28 -22.34
C MET A 1 -17.94 37.77 -22.36
N SER A 2 -17.11 36.98 -21.68
CA SER A 2 -17.36 36.39 -20.35
C SER A 2 -18.74 35.75 -20.19
N LYS A 3 -18.80 34.41 -20.10
CA LYS A 3 -18.96 33.71 -18.81
C LYS A 3 -18.76 32.18 -18.93
N THR A 4 -17.88 31.68 -18.08
CA THR A 4 -17.59 30.29 -17.71
C THR A 4 -18.76 29.59 -17.02
N SER A 5 -18.96 28.28 -17.25
CA SER A 5 -19.23 27.27 -16.19
C SER A 5 -19.37 25.88 -16.80
N ARG A 6 -18.41 25.00 -16.49
CA ARG A 6 -18.58 23.89 -15.52
C ARG A 6 -19.55 22.84 -16.06
N ASP A 7 -19.05 21.98 -16.95
CA ASP A 7 -19.60 20.63 -17.17
C ASP A 7 -18.63 19.75 -17.98
N GLN A 8 -17.32 19.90 -17.74
CA GLN A 8 -16.45 18.72 -17.89
C GLN A 8 -16.61 17.91 -16.61
N VAL A 9 -17.68 17.12 -16.62
CA VAL A 9 -17.78 15.90 -15.82
C VAL A 9 -16.44 15.20 -15.98
N VAL A 10 -15.74 15.03 -14.87
CA VAL A 10 -14.54 14.19 -14.76
C VAL A 10 -14.96 12.84 -15.32
N ALA A 11 -14.61 12.56 -16.58
CA ALA A 11 -14.61 11.22 -17.10
C ALA A 11 -13.70 10.47 -16.14
N GLY A 12 -14.28 9.61 -15.29
CA GLY A 12 -13.53 8.84 -14.32
C GLY A 12 -12.40 8.18 -15.09
N ALA A 13 -11.17 8.62 -14.84
CA ALA A 13 -10.02 8.04 -15.46
C ALA A 13 -10.10 6.56 -15.11
N GLN A 14 -10.32 5.73 -16.12
CA GLN A 14 -10.23 4.29 -15.95
C GLN A 14 -8.80 4.07 -15.47
N LEU A 15 -8.64 3.78 -14.18
CA LEU A 15 -7.34 3.53 -13.60
C LEU A 15 -6.73 2.39 -14.40
N PRO A 16 -5.52 2.52 -14.94
CA PRO A 16 -4.87 1.42 -15.62
C PRO A 16 -4.86 0.22 -14.68
N ASP A 17 -5.16 -0.99 -15.18
CA ASP A 17 -5.22 -2.22 -14.37
C ASP A 17 -3.91 -2.46 -13.59
N ARG A 18 -2.80 -1.87 -14.07
CA ARG A 18 -1.48 -1.94 -13.46
C ARG A 18 -0.79 -0.56 -13.50
N PRO A 19 -1.15 0.37 -12.60
CA PRO A 19 -0.59 1.73 -12.63
C PRO A 19 0.92 1.76 -12.40
N TRP A 20 1.44 0.74 -11.71
CA TRP A 20 2.87 0.60 -11.42
C TRP A 20 3.73 0.38 -12.67
N GLU A 21 3.15 0.00 -13.81
CA GLU A 21 3.87 -0.15 -15.10
C GLU A 21 4.39 1.18 -15.65
N GLY A 22 3.76 2.30 -15.30
CA GLY A 22 4.20 3.63 -15.75
C GLY A 22 5.17 4.33 -14.81
N LEU A 23 5.57 3.71 -13.69
CA LEU A 23 6.46 4.34 -12.72
C LEU A 23 7.88 4.50 -13.30
N PRO A 24 8.58 5.62 -13.01
CA PRO A 24 9.94 5.85 -13.51
C PRO A 24 10.92 4.76 -13.07
N ALA A 25 11.91 4.49 -13.92
CA ALA A 25 13.04 3.66 -13.56
C ALA A 25 13.72 4.19 -12.28
N GLY A 26 14.08 3.29 -11.36
CA GLY A 26 14.66 3.63 -10.05
C GLY A 26 13.63 3.86 -8.93
N THR A 27 12.32 3.93 -9.24
CA THR A 27 11.28 4.05 -8.20
C THR A 27 11.33 2.90 -7.20
N ALA A 28 11.55 1.67 -7.67
CA ALA A 28 11.66 0.49 -6.81
C ALA A 28 12.81 0.58 -5.80
N GLU A 29 13.96 1.13 -6.20
CA GLU A 29 15.12 1.30 -5.30
C GLU A 29 14.82 2.30 -4.18
N VAL A 30 14.14 3.40 -4.53
CA VAL A 30 13.68 4.38 -3.53
C VAL A 30 12.68 3.74 -2.57
N LEU A 31 11.69 3.00 -3.09
CA LEU A 31 10.70 2.31 -2.26
C LEU A 31 11.36 1.34 -1.26
N ARG A 32 12.33 0.53 -1.71
CA ARG A 32 13.09 -0.37 -0.83
C ARG A 32 13.88 0.37 0.24
N ARG A 33 14.52 1.49 -0.11
CA ARG A 33 15.25 2.31 0.86
C ARG A 33 14.34 2.86 1.96
N GLU A 34 13.14 3.31 1.59
CA GLU A 34 12.18 3.90 2.51
C GLU A 34 11.38 2.85 3.32
N ALA A 35 11.36 1.58 2.90
CA ALA A 35 10.56 0.53 3.52
C ALA A 35 10.91 0.30 5.00
N SER A 36 12.20 0.33 5.34
CA SER A 36 12.70 0.14 6.71
C SER A 36 12.17 1.19 7.68
N ASP A 37 12.03 2.43 7.25
CA ASP A 37 11.51 3.54 8.06
C ASP A 37 9.98 3.55 8.11
N LEU A 38 9.34 3.01 7.07
CA LEU A 38 7.90 3.03 6.90
C LEU A 38 7.21 1.88 7.64
N ALA A 39 7.82 0.69 7.70
CA ALA A 39 7.22 -0.48 8.32
C ALA A 39 6.88 -0.28 9.81
N PRO A 40 7.75 0.31 10.65
CA PRO A 40 7.40 0.61 12.04
C PRO A 40 6.24 1.60 12.16
N ARG A 41 6.20 2.63 11.30
CA ARG A 41 5.15 3.65 11.31
C ARG A 41 3.78 3.09 10.92
N ILE A 42 3.75 2.21 9.91
CA ILE A 42 2.53 1.49 9.51
C ILE A 42 2.05 0.60 10.66
N THR A 43 2.98 -0.14 11.27
CA THR A 43 2.70 -1.05 12.38
C THR A 43 2.05 -0.31 13.56
N GLU A 44 2.63 0.83 13.96
CA GLU A 44 2.07 1.67 15.02
C GLU A 44 0.70 2.23 14.66
N ALA A 45 0.54 2.77 13.44
CA ALA A 45 -0.72 3.34 13.00
C ALA A 45 -1.86 2.31 12.95
N ILE A 46 -1.58 1.07 12.52
CA ILE A 46 -2.59 0.00 12.51
C ILE A 46 -3.00 -0.37 13.94
N ARG A 47 -2.03 -0.51 14.85
CA ARG A 47 -2.30 -0.81 16.26
C ARG A 47 -3.20 0.25 16.90
N ASP A 48 -2.91 1.51 16.64
CA ASP A 48 -3.65 2.64 17.23
C ASP A 48 -5.03 2.81 16.56
N GLY A 49 -5.17 2.42 15.30
CA GLY A 49 -6.41 2.58 14.52
C GLY A 49 -7.34 1.37 14.51
N VAL A 50 -6.88 0.18 14.91
CA VAL A 50 -7.67 -1.07 14.83
C VAL A 50 -7.53 -1.88 16.12
N ALA A 51 -8.62 -1.94 16.90
CA ALA A 51 -8.65 -2.63 18.19
C ALA A 51 -8.21 -4.11 18.13
N ALA A 52 -8.50 -4.80 17.02
CA ALA A 52 -8.10 -6.20 16.82
C ALA A 52 -6.56 -6.40 16.73
N TYR A 53 -5.81 -5.34 16.39
CA TYR A 53 -4.35 -5.33 16.36
C TYR A 53 -3.74 -4.58 17.54
N ALA A 54 -4.55 -4.10 18.50
CA ALA A 54 -4.11 -3.37 19.69
C ALA A 54 -3.44 -4.28 20.74
N ARG A 55 -2.39 -4.98 20.33
CA ARG A 55 -1.56 -5.85 21.17
C ARG A 55 -0.17 -5.21 21.36
N PRO A 56 0.54 -5.56 22.44
CA PRO A 56 1.92 -5.11 22.61
C PRO A 56 2.78 -5.51 21.40
N LEU A 57 3.59 -4.57 20.90
CA LEU A 57 4.60 -4.84 19.87
C LEU A 57 5.84 -5.54 20.43
N THR A 58 5.92 -5.70 21.76
CA THR A 58 7.00 -6.43 22.42
C THR A 58 6.80 -7.93 22.28
N GLY A 59 7.83 -8.65 21.84
CA GLY A 59 7.84 -10.11 21.69
C GLY A 59 7.36 -10.59 20.33
N ALA A 60 7.22 -11.91 20.20
CA ALA A 60 7.07 -12.60 18.90
C ALA A 60 5.94 -12.07 18.00
N PHE A 61 4.82 -11.62 18.57
CA PHE A 61 3.72 -11.06 17.79
C PHE A 61 4.12 -9.76 17.07
N GLY A 62 4.76 -8.82 17.79
CA GLY A 62 5.16 -7.55 17.20
C GLY A 62 6.27 -7.71 16.17
N GLU A 63 7.23 -8.61 16.43
CA GLU A 63 8.27 -8.98 15.45
C GLU A 63 7.65 -9.55 14.17
N GLN A 64 6.75 -10.54 14.29
CA GLN A 64 6.06 -11.13 13.15
C GLN A 64 5.22 -10.11 12.38
N PHE A 65 4.53 -9.22 13.10
CA PHE A 65 3.69 -8.21 12.48
C PHE A 65 4.51 -7.18 11.71
N LEU A 66 5.60 -6.69 12.31
CA LEU A 66 6.56 -5.80 11.64
C LEU A 66 7.17 -6.46 10.40
N THR A 67 7.63 -7.72 10.52
CA THR A 67 8.16 -8.48 9.38
C THR A 67 7.12 -8.65 8.28
N GLY A 68 5.85 -8.87 8.62
CA GLY A 68 4.76 -8.96 7.64
C GLY A 68 4.55 -7.65 6.89
N VAL A 69 4.55 -6.51 7.59
CA VAL A 69 4.44 -5.18 6.96
C VAL A 69 5.64 -4.91 6.05
N GLN A 70 6.86 -5.19 6.52
CA GLN A 70 8.07 -5.00 5.71
C GLN A 70 8.05 -5.87 4.45
N SER A 71 7.66 -7.14 4.59
CA SER A 71 7.53 -8.07 3.47
C SER A 71 6.51 -7.59 2.44
N ALA A 72 5.41 -6.95 2.87
CA ALA A 72 4.42 -6.37 1.95
C ALA A 72 5.00 -5.16 1.18
N LEU A 73 5.78 -4.30 1.83
CA LEU A 73 6.45 -3.18 1.17
C LEU A 73 7.51 -3.65 0.17
N ASP A 74 8.30 -4.67 0.53
CA ASP A 74 9.31 -5.26 -0.35
C ASP A 74 8.67 -5.94 -1.57
N GLN A 75 7.56 -6.64 -1.39
CA GLN A 75 6.78 -7.22 -2.49
C GLN A 75 6.27 -6.15 -3.45
N PHE A 76 5.71 -5.05 -2.92
CA PHE A 76 5.27 -3.94 -3.75
C PHE A 76 6.43 -3.32 -4.54
N ALA A 77 7.59 -3.11 -3.91
CA ALA A 77 8.77 -2.61 -4.62
C ALA A 77 9.25 -3.59 -5.70
N GLY A 78 9.16 -4.91 -5.46
CA GLY A 78 9.44 -5.93 -6.47
C GLY A 78 8.46 -5.90 -7.65
N LEU A 79 7.17 -5.64 -7.39
CA LEU A 79 6.16 -5.48 -8.43
C LEU A 79 6.43 -4.24 -9.31
N VAL A 80 6.91 -3.15 -8.72
CA VAL A 80 7.33 -1.95 -9.46
C VAL A 80 8.58 -2.22 -10.30
N GLU A 81 9.52 -3.03 -9.80
CA GLU A 81 10.75 -3.39 -10.53
C GLU A 81 10.49 -4.37 -11.68
N GLN A 82 9.57 -5.31 -11.50
CA GLN A 82 9.22 -6.33 -12.49
C GLN A 82 7.70 -6.41 -12.70
N PRO A 83 7.08 -5.44 -13.38
CA PRO A 83 5.63 -5.35 -13.52
C PRO A 83 4.95 -6.53 -14.24
N HIS A 84 5.70 -7.26 -15.06
CA HIS A 84 5.24 -8.44 -15.80
C HIS A 84 5.74 -9.77 -15.21
N GLY A 85 6.38 -9.75 -14.04
CA GLY A 85 6.77 -10.97 -13.34
C GLY A 85 5.59 -11.66 -12.66
N ASP A 86 5.79 -12.90 -12.18
CA ASP A 86 4.83 -13.66 -11.37
C ASP A 86 4.63 -13.07 -9.95
N ALA A 87 4.97 -11.80 -9.75
CA ALA A 87 5.14 -11.15 -8.45
C ALA A 87 3.83 -10.69 -7.79
N LEU A 88 2.68 -10.84 -8.46
CA LEU A 88 1.39 -10.66 -7.78
C LEU A 88 1.26 -11.75 -6.71
N PRO A 89 0.92 -11.41 -5.46
CA PRO A 89 0.92 -12.40 -4.41
C PRO A 89 -0.07 -13.52 -4.77
N SER A 90 0.36 -14.77 -4.61
CA SER A 90 -0.46 -15.89 -5.07
C SER A 90 -1.73 -15.98 -4.21
N ARG A 91 -2.82 -16.43 -4.82
CA ARG A 91 -4.07 -16.71 -4.11
C ARG A 91 -3.89 -17.62 -2.89
N GLU A 92 -2.86 -18.47 -2.92
CA GLU A 92 -2.48 -19.35 -1.81
C GLU A 92 -1.93 -18.57 -0.61
N LEU A 93 -1.10 -17.54 -0.86
CA LEU A 93 -0.58 -16.67 0.19
C LEU A 93 -1.71 -15.90 0.90
N TYR A 94 -2.70 -15.41 0.15
CA TYR A 94 -3.86 -14.74 0.74
C TYR A 94 -4.75 -15.68 1.54
N ARG A 95 -4.98 -16.89 1.04
CA ARG A 95 -5.67 -17.92 1.83
C ARG A 95 -4.95 -18.24 3.13
N ALA A 96 -3.62 -18.38 3.07
CA ALA A 96 -2.82 -18.64 4.26
C ALA A 96 -2.92 -17.48 5.26
N LEU A 97 -2.92 -16.23 4.78
CA LEU A 97 -3.11 -15.04 5.61
C LEU A 97 -4.50 -15.01 6.23
N GLY A 98 -5.57 -15.15 5.45
CA GLY A 98 -6.94 -15.20 5.95
C GLY A 98 -7.16 -16.32 6.98
N ALA A 99 -6.57 -17.50 6.73
CA ALA A 99 -6.61 -18.60 7.69
C ALA A 99 -5.83 -18.28 8.98
N ALA A 100 -4.73 -17.53 8.91
CA ALA A 100 -3.99 -17.07 10.08
C ALA A 100 -4.78 -16.02 10.88
N GLU A 101 -5.43 -15.08 10.21
CA GLU A 101 -6.31 -14.08 10.84
C GLU A 101 -7.49 -14.75 11.56
N ALA A 102 -8.14 -15.73 10.90
CA ALA A 102 -9.23 -16.50 11.48
C ALA A 102 -8.78 -17.31 12.71
N ARG A 103 -7.62 -17.99 12.64
CA ARG A 103 -7.03 -18.69 13.80
C ARG A 103 -6.72 -17.74 14.96
N ALA A 104 -6.42 -16.49 14.66
CA ALA A 104 -6.16 -15.47 15.66
C ALA A 104 -7.41 -14.71 16.13
N GLY A 105 -8.61 -15.11 15.69
CA GLY A 105 -9.88 -14.52 16.08
C GLY A 105 -10.14 -13.13 15.52
N ARG A 106 -9.43 -12.72 14.46
CA ARG A 106 -9.59 -11.41 13.81
C ARG A 106 -10.59 -11.49 12.66
N SER A 107 -11.38 -10.44 12.51
CA SER A 107 -12.37 -10.34 11.44
C SER A 107 -11.75 -9.84 10.14
N LEU A 108 -12.36 -10.18 9.01
CA LEU A 108 -12.00 -9.62 7.71
C LEU A 108 -12.11 -8.09 7.71
N GLU A 109 -13.12 -7.53 8.37
CA GLU A 109 -13.26 -6.08 8.55
C GLU A 109 -12.04 -5.45 9.24
N ALA A 110 -11.48 -6.11 10.25
CA ALA A 110 -10.26 -5.63 10.90
C ALA A 110 -9.06 -5.67 9.96
N LEU A 111 -8.92 -6.73 9.17
CA LEU A 111 -7.86 -6.85 8.17
C LEU A 111 -7.96 -5.75 7.10
N LEU A 112 -9.15 -5.53 6.55
CA LEU A 112 -9.40 -4.47 5.56
C LEU A 112 -9.16 -3.07 6.16
N ALA A 113 -9.50 -2.85 7.43
CA ALA A 113 -9.17 -1.62 8.13
C ALA A 113 -7.65 -1.42 8.26
N ALA A 114 -6.90 -2.49 8.58
CA ALA A 114 -5.44 -2.44 8.64
C ALA A 114 -4.81 -2.10 7.28
N TYR A 115 -5.29 -2.69 6.19
CA TYR A 115 -4.84 -2.35 4.83
C TYR A 115 -5.09 -0.88 4.48
N ARG A 116 -6.29 -0.36 4.76
CA ARG A 116 -6.64 1.05 4.52
C ARG A 116 -5.73 2.01 5.30
N ILE A 117 -5.41 1.68 6.55
CA ILE A 117 -4.49 2.49 7.38
C ILE A 117 -3.06 2.41 6.82
N GLY A 118 -2.56 1.21 6.53
CA GLY A 118 -1.22 1.01 5.97
C GLY A 118 -1.04 1.77 4.65
N ALA A 119 -2.01 1.68 3.74
CA ALA A 119 -2.02 2.40 2.48
C ALA A 119 -1.94 3.92 2.68
N ARG A 120 -2.73 4.46 3.62
CA ARG A 120 -2.75 5.89 3.92
C ARG A 120 -1.43 6.38 4.51
N VAL A 121 -0.80 5.60 5.37
CA VAL A 121 0.51 5.92 5.95
C VAL A 121 1.60 5.86 4.88
N ALA A 122 1.61 4.81 4.05
CA ALA A 122 2.52 4.68 2.91
C ALA A 122 2.39 5.87 1.96
N TRP A 123 1.16 6.20 1.54
CA TRP A 123 0.91 7.34 0.66
C TRP A 123 1.43 8.65 1.24
N ARG A 124 1.12 8.95 2.50
CA ARG A 124 1.58 10.19 3.15
C ARG A 124 3.10 10.28 3.22
N HIS A 125 3.77 9.15 3.50
CA HIS A 125 5.23 9.10 3.53
C HIS A 125 5.82 9.35 2.15
N VAL A 126 5.38 8.61 1.13
CA VAL A 126 5.96 8.78 -0.20
C VAL A 126 5.61 10.14 -0.80
N ALA A 127 4.39 10.65 -0.60
CA ALA A 127 4.04 12.01 -1.03
C ALA A 127 4.93 13.08 -0.38
N ARG A 128 5.37 12.87 0.85
CA ARG A 128 6.34 13.77 1.52
C ARG A 128 7.72 13.66 0.86
N VAL A 129 8.27 12.45 0.75
CA VAL A 129 9.60 12.21 0.16
C VAL A 129 9.67 12.70 -1.28
N ALA A 130 8.61 12.44 -2.05
CA ALA A 130 8.54 12.81 -3.45
C ALA A 130 8.46 14.34 -3.66
N ARG A 131 7.74 15.06 -2.79
CA ARG A 131 7.76 16.53 -2.80
C ARG A 131 9.13 17.09 -2.43
N GLU A 132 9.79 16.51 -1.43
CA GLU A 132 11.15 16.92 -1.02
C GLU A 132 12.18 16.69 -2.14
N ALA A 133 11.98 15.66 -2.97
CA ALA A 133 12.81 15.34 -4.13
C ALA A 133 12.37 16.05 -5.43
N GLY A 134 11.31 16.87 -5.42
CA GLY A 134 10.85 17.63 -6.58
C GLY A 134 10.21 16.78 -7.69
N LEU A 135 9.63 15.63 -7.38
CA LEU A 135 8.91 14.81 -8.36
C LEU A 135 7.66 15.53 -8.88
N GLU A 136 7.39 15.32 -10.18
CA GLU A 136 6.23 15.89 -10.85
C GLU A 136 4.90 15.33 -10.32
N ALA A 137 3.84 16.12 -10.45
CA ALA A 137 2.51 15.78 -9.97
C ALA A 137 1.95 14.50 -10.61
N ASP A 138 2.27 14.24 -11.88
CA ASP A 138 1.80 13.06 -12.60
C ASP A 138 2.43 11.77 -12.05
N THR A 139 3.72 11.79 -11.72
CA THR A 139 4.40 10.66 -11.06
C THR A 139 3.82 10.39 -9.66
N LEU A 140 3.49 11.46 -8.93
CA LEU A 140 2.83 11.37 -7.62
C LEU A 140 1.43 10.74 -7.73
N ALA A 141 0.63 11.16 -8.73
CA ALA A 141 -0.69 10.61 -8.99
C ALA A 141 -0.58 9.12 -9.32
N LEU A 142 0.33 8.75 -10.24
CA LEU A 142 0.53 7.37 -10.65
C LEU A 142 0.98 6.45 -9.50
N LEU A 143 1.82 6.98 -8.60
CA LEU A 143 2.20 6.25 -7.41
C LEU A 143 1.01 6.04 -6.45
N ALA A 144 0.15 7.04 -6.27
CA ALA A 144 -1.07 6.90 -5.46
C ALA A 144 -1.98 5.81 -6.04
N GLU A 145 -2.20 5.83 -7.35
CA GLU A 145 -2.97 4.83 -8.07
C GLU A 145 -2.37 3.44 -7.89
N SER A 146 -1.04 3.31 -7.98
CA SER A 146 -0.33 2.05 -7.80
C SER A 146 -0.53 1.46 -6.40
N ILE A 147 -0.49 2.30 -5.35
CA ILE A 147 -0.72 1.87 -3.96
C ILE A 147 -2.16 1.38 -3.80
N PHE A 148 -3.15 2.10 -4.33
CA PHE A 148 -4.56 1.70 -4.22
C PHE A 148 -4.86 0.42 -4.99
N ALA A 149 -4.40 0.33 -6.24
CA ALA A 149 -4.56 -0.87 -7.06
C ALA A 149 -3.92 -2.11 -6.39
N TYR A 150 -2.73 -1.96 -5.79
CA TYR A 150 -2.11 -3.06 -5.05
C TYR A 150 -2.96 -3.51 -3.86
N ILE A 151 -3.52 -2.57 -3.09
CA ILE A 151 -4.37 -2.86 -1.93
C ILE A 151 -5.71 -3.46 -2.35
N ASP A 152 -6.29 -3.00 -3.45
CA ASP A 152 -7.51 -3.57 -4.02
C ASP A 152 -7.27 -5.02 -4.44
N GLU A 153 -6.12 -5.31 -5.04
CA GLU A 153 -5.73 -6.70 -5.32
C GLU A 153 -5.44 -7.53 -4.06
N LEU A 154 -4.95 -6.92 -2.97
CA LEU A 154 -4.90 -7.61 -1.68
C LEU A 154 -6.30 -7.93 -1.13
N SER A 155 -7.29 -7.09 -1.45
CA SER A 155 -8.62 -7.12 -0.83
C SER A 155 -9.64 -7.94 -1.63
N ALA A 156 -9.40 -8.17 -2.92
CA ALA A 156 -10.31 -8.88 -3.83
C ALA A 156 -10.18 -10.42 -3.80
N GLN A 157 -9.22 -10.97 -3.02
CA GLN A 157 -8.85 -12.39 -3.03
C GLN A 157 -9.42 -13.25 -1.88
#